data_AF-A0A401FUG5-F1
#
_entry.id   AF-A0A401FUG5-F1
#
_cell.length_a   1.000
_cell.length_b   1.000
_cell.length_c   1.000
_cell.angle_alpha   90.00
_cell.angle_beta   90.00
_cell.angle_gamma   90.00
#
_symmetry.space_group_name_H-M   'P 1'
#
loop_
_entity.id
_entity.type
_entity.pdbx_description
1 polymer ?
#
loop_
_entity_poly.entity_id
_entity_poly.type
_entity_poly.pdbx_seq_one_letter_code
_entity_poly.pdbx_strand_id
1 'polypeptide(L)' 'MPNVLILQEAWQPPIRETLTFIQALRKILGEQSRIEVGLIGKPGPDTIFTPVKEENWNIWTQKLNTMGDPWLRLERLV' A
#
# COMPACT_ATOMS: atom_id res chain seq x y z
N MET A 1 11.80 -0.87 16.79
CA MET A 1 11.14 -0.04 15.77
C MET A 1 9.90 -0.78 15.34
N PRO A 2 8.70 -0.17 15.39
CA PRO A 2 7.47 -0.83 14.96
C PRO A 2 7.49 -1.03 13.45
N ASN A 3 7.02 -2.20 13.00
CA ASN A 3 6.74 -2.48 11.60
C ASN A 3 5.23 -2.48 11.42
N VAL A 4 4.71 -1.64 10.53
CA VAL A 4 3.27 -1.52 10.29
C VAL A 4 2.95 -2.00 8.88
N LEU A 5 2.03 -2.95 8.78
CA LEU A 5 1.44 -3.39 7.52
C LEU A 5 0.06 -2.75 7.36
N ILE A 6 -0.17 -2.10 6.22
CA ILE A 6 -1.46 -1.56 5.79
C ILE A 6 -1.95 -2.43 4.64
N LEU A 7 -2.96 -3.27 4.89
CA LEU A 7 -3.59 -4.08 3.85
C LEU A 7 -4.53 -3.21 3.00
N GLN A 8 -4.46 -3.32 1.68
CA GLN A 8 -5.27 -2.55 0.74
C GLN A 8 -5.74 -3.39 -0.45
N GLU A 9 -6.92 -3.02 -0.97
CA GLU A 9 -7.49 -3.57 -2.19
C GLU A 9 -6.82 -2.93 -3.42
N ALA A 10 -6.07 -3.71 -4.20
CA ALA A 10 -5.28 -3.14 -5.30
C ALA A 10 -6.15 -2.53 -6.42
N TRP A 11 -7.37 -3.03 -6.60
CA TRP A 11 -8.30 -2.55 -7.64
C TRP A 11 -8.99 -1.23 -7.29
N GLN A 12 -8.73 -0.68 -6.11
CA GLN A 12 -9.09 0.67 -5.75
C GLN A 12 -7.81 1.52 -5.77
N PRO A 13 -7.60 2.36 -6.79
CA PRO A 13 -6.45 3.26 -6.82
C PRO A 13 -6.39 4.11 -5.55
N PRO A 14 -5.20 4.38 -4.98
CA PRO A 14 -5.09 5.15 -3.76
C PRO A 14 -5.50 6.60 -4.06
N ILE A 15 -6.62 7.01 -3.44
CA ILE A 15 -7.12 8.38 -3.48
C ILE A 15 -6.35 9.27 -2.50
N ARG A 16 -6.62 10.57 -2.55
CA ARG A 16 -5.90 11.58 -1.75
C ARG A 16 -5.96 11.28 -0.25
N GLU A 17 -7.09 10.79 0.22
CA GLU A 17 -7.36 10.41 1.60
C GLU A 17 -6.42 9.29 2.07
N THR A 18 -6.23 8.26 1.24
CA THR A 18 -5.28 7.16 1.52
C THR A 18 -3.85 7.68 1.67
N LEU A 19 -3.40 8.55 0.76
CA LEU A 19 -2.06 9.13 0.82
C LEU A 19 -1.90 10.02 2.07
N THR A 20 -2.93 10.81 2.39
CA THR A 20 -2.93 11.67 3.58
C THR A 20 -2.87 10.85 4.86
N PHE A 21 -3.58 9.71 4.92
CA PHE A 21 -3.52 8.78 6.02
C PHE A 21 -2.11 8.20 6.22
N ILE A 22 -1.46 7.73 5.15
CA ILE A 22 -0.09 7.19 5.21
C ILE A 22 0.90 8.27 5.69
N GLN A 23 0.78 9.50 5.18
CA GLN A 23 1.61 10.63 5.63
C GLN A 23 1.39 10.97 7.11
N ALA A 24 0.14 10.97 7.59
CA ALA A 24 -0.16 11.20 9.00
C ALA A 24 0.43 10.10 9.88
N LEU A 25 0.32 8.84 9.45
CA LEU A 25 0.91 7.70 10.14
C LEU A 25 2.44 7.80 10.20
N ARG A 26 3.11 8.17 9.10
CA ARG A 26 4.57 8.43 9.07
C ARG A 26 4.97 9.45 10.13
N LYS A 27 4.25 10.57 10.25
CA LYS A 27 4.56 11.61 11.25
C LYS A 27 4.48 11.10 12.69
N ILE A 28 3.58 10.15 12.98
CA ILE A 28 3.41 9.56 14.31
C ILE A 28 4.49 8.50 14.58
N LEU A 29 4.80 7.66 13.60
CA LEU A 29 5.77 6.57 13.75
C LEU A 29 7.23 7.03 13.67
N GLY A 30 7.48 8.23 13.16
CA GLY A 30 8.81 8.79 12.94
C GLY A 30 9.51 8.24 11.70
N GLU A 31 10.64 8.84 11.34
CA GLU A 31 11.32 8.65 10.04
C GLU A 31 11.94 7.25 9.82
N GLN A 32 12.15 6.47 10.88
CA GLN A 32 12.87 5.18 10.80
C GLN A 32 11.95 3.95 10.91
N SER A 33 10.65 4.15 11.11
CA SER A 33 9.71 3.04 11.19
C SER A 33 9.40 2.49 9.80
N ARG A 34 9.35 1.16 9.65
CA ARG A 34 8.99 0.55 8.36
C ARG A 34 7.47 0.54 8.20
N ILE A 35 6.99 1.08 7.08
CA ILE A 35 5.58 1.03 6.69
C ILE A 35 5.50 0.23 5.40
N GLU A 36 4.67 -0.81 5.39
CA GLU A 36 4.41 -1.62 4.22
C GLU A 36 2.94 -1.46 3.82
N VAL A 37 2.70 -1.16 2.55
CA VAL A 37 1.37 -1.25 1.96
C VAL A 37 1.30 -2.58 1.22
N GLY A 38 0.57 -3.52 1.81
CA GLY A 38 0.35 -4.84 1.24
C GLY A 38 -0.89 -4.84 0.36
N LEU A 39 -0.71 -5.21 -0.91
CA LEU A 39 -1.78 -5.25 -1.89
C LEU A 39 -2.28 -6.67 -2.11
N ILE A 40 -3.61 -6.79 -2.19
CA ILE A 40 -4.32 -7.98 -2.66
C ILE A 40 -5.12 -7.69 -3.92
N GLY A 41 -5.24 -8.68 -4.79
CA GLY A 41 -6.06 -8.65 -5.98
C GLY A 41 -7.55 -8.81 -5.68
N LYS A 42 -8.37 -8.51 -6.70
CA LYS A 42 -9.83 -8.56 -6.59
C LYS A 42 -10.30 -10.01 -6.48
N PRO A 43 -11.03 -10.39 -5.42
CA PRO A 43 -11.60 -11.73 -5.32
C PRO A 43 -12.72 -11.93 -6.35
N GLY A 44 -12.91 -13.19 -6.73
CA GLY A 44 -14.08 -13.69 -7.43
C GLY A 44 -15.04 -14.38 -6.44
N PRO A 45 -16.13 -15.00 -6.92
CA PRO A 45 -17.11 -15.66 -6.05
C PRO A 45 -16.51 -16.75 -5.14
N ASP A 46 -15.50 -17.47 -5.64
CA ASP A 46 -14.91 -18.63 -4.97
C ASP A 46 -13.46 -18.37 -4.48
N THR A 47 -13.01 -17.12 -4.45
CA THR A 47 -11.65 -16.76 -4.01
C THR A 47 -11.66 -15.68 -2.95
N ILE A 48 -10.68 -15.71 -2.04
CA ILE A 48 -10.56 -14.73 -0.94
C ILE A 48 -9.42 -13.76 -1.21
N PHE A 49 -8.20 -14.28 -1.42
CA PHE A 49 -7.05 -13.49 -1.84
C PHE A 49 -6.61 -13.92 -3.23
N THR A 50 -6.40 -12.94 -4.12
CA THR A 50 -5.93 -13.18 -5.48
C THR A 50 -4.69 -12.33 -5.78
N PRO A 51 -3.88 -12.70 -6.78
CA PRO A 51 -2.73 -11.91 -7.18
C PRO A 51 -3.09 -10.50 -7.65
N VAL A 52 -2.21 -9.54 -7.37
CA VAL A 52 -2.36 -8.16 -7.82
C VAL A 52 -2.13 -8.07 -9.33
N LYS A 53 -3.08 -7.50 -10.06
CA LYS A 53 -2.90 -7.20 -11.50
C LYS A 53 -1.82 -6.16 -11.71
N GLU A 54 -1.03 -6.31 -12.77
CA GLU A 54 0.08 -5.39 -13.10
C GLU A 54 -0.35 -3.93 -13.27
N GLU A 55 -1.52 -3.67 -13.86
CA GLU A 55 -2.07 -2.31 -14.00
C GLU A 55 -2.27 -1.64 -12.64
N ASN A 56 -2.91 -2.34 -11.71
CA ASN A 56 -3.14 -1.85 -10.35
C ASN A 56 -1.80 -1.63 -9.64
N TRP A 57 -0.87 -2.58 -9.76
CA TRP A 57 0.47 -2.45 -9.18
C TRP A 57 1.19 -1.18 -9.65
N ASN A 58 1.16 -0.92 -10.96
CA ASN A 58 1.82 0.25 -11.54
C ASN A 58 1.18 1.55 -11.05
N ILE A 59 -0.14 1.62 -10.96
CA ILE A 59 -0.86 2.78 -10.42
C ILE A 59 -0.46 3.04 -8.97
N TRP A 60 -0.51 2.02 -8.12
CA TRP A 60 -0.13 2.13 -6.71
C TRP A 60 1.33 2.53 -6.55
N THR A 61 2.24 1.88 -7.28
CA THR A 61 3.68 2.18 -7.26
C THR A 61 3.94 3.64 -7.64
N GLN A 62 3.34 4.12 -8.73
CA GLN A 62 3.50 5.51 -9.16
C GLN A 62 3.02 6.48 -8.09
N LYS A 63 1.85 6.22 -7.48
CA LYS A 63 1.28 7.11 -6.45
C LYS A 63 2.11 7.12 -5.18
N LEU A 64 2.51 5.97 -4.63
CA LEU A 64 3.32 5.93 -3.43
C LEU A 64 4.72 6.52 -3.63
N ASN A 65 5.34 6.31 -4.80
CA ASN A 65 6.66 6.87 -5.09
C ASN A 65 6.68 8.40 -5.04
N THR A 66 5.54 9.08 -5.29
CA THR A 66 5.44 10.55 -5.15
C THR A 66 5.67 11.05 -3.72
N MET A 67 5.60 10.16 -2.73
CA MET A 67 5.83 10.50 -1.32
C MET A 67 7.33 10.57 -0.98
N GLY A 68 8.21 9.97 -1.78
CA GLY A 68 9.67 10.03 -1.56
C GLY A 68 10.16 9.42 -0.25
N ASP A 69 9.37 8.55 0.39
CA ASP A 69 9.69 7.94 1.68
C ASP A 69 10.45 6.61 1.48
N PRO A 70 11.75 6.52 1.84
CA PRO A 70 12.56 5.31 1.63
C PRO A 70 12.16 4.14 2.56
N TRP A 71 11.39 4.40 3.60
CA TRP A 71 10.91 3.41 4.57
C TRP A 71 9.44 3.02 4.34
N LEU A 72 8.84 3.53 3.27
CA LEU A 72 7.54 3.12 2.75
C LEU A 72 7.75 2.12 1.60
N ARG A 73 7.18 0.93 1.73
CA ARG A 73 7.25 -0.13 0.72
C ARG A 73 5.87 -0.54 0.25
N LEU A 74 5.81 -0.99 -1.00
CA LEU A 74 4.65 -1.64 -1.57
C LEU A 74 4.97 -3.12 -1.75
N GLU A 75 4.07 -4.00 -1.34
CA GLU A 75 4.27 -5.46 -1.39
C GLU A 75 3.06 -6.14 -2.05
N ARG A 76 3.30 -7.17 -2.87
CA ARG A 76 2.24 -8.09 -3.34
C ARG A 76 2.12 -9.22 -2.33
N LEU A 77 0.94 -9.41 -1.75
CA LEU A 77 0.77 -10.42 -0.69
C LEU A 77 0.36 -11.81 -1.19
N VAL A 78 -0.02 -11.93 -2.47
CA VAL A 78 -0.40 -13.18 -3.15
C VAL A 78 0.20 -13.23 -4.55
#